data_AF-A0A3B8MLB3-F1
#
_entry.id   AF-A0A3B8MLB3-F1
#
_cell.length_a   1.000
_cell.length_b   1.000
_cell.length_c   1.000
_cell.angle_alpha   90.00
_cell.angle_beta   90.00
_cell.angle_gamma   90.00
#
_symmetry.space_group_name_H-M   'P 1'
#
loop_
_entity.id
_entity.type
_entity.pdbx_description
1 polymer ?
#
loop_
_entity_poly.entity_id
_entity_poly.type
_entity_poly.pdbx_seq_one_letter_code
_entity_poly.pdbx_strand_id
1 'polypeptide(L)'
;MAGLPLKEFEDAYFVTSGPTAGARESRRIVGDYVLTGDDVREGWRQGDVAVLGAWRLDRHPATQAGYHEIPWTPPYDIPYRTLLPRTIENLLVAGRCHSATSLAVATDGAPRSVDVKSLQDQLVGQGAILEAPESDVVVGNLKW
;
A
#
# COMPACT_ATOMS: atom_id res chain seq x y z
N MET A 1 26.74 17.44 20.46
CA MET A 1 27.96 16.62 20.58
C MET A 1 27.81 15.46 19.59
N ALA A 2 28.32 15.60 18.37
CA ALA A 2 28.32 14.51 17.41
C ALA A 2 29.34 13.46 17.88
N GLY A 3 28.89 12.24 18.16
CA GLY A 3 29.75 11.16 18.60
C GLY A 3 30.79 10.86 17.52
N LEU A 4 32.05 10.70 17.93
CA LEU A 4 33.11 10.21 17.05
C LEU A 4 32.68 8.86 16.45
N PRO A 5 32.99 8.58 15.17
CA PRO A 5 32.65 7.32 14.54
C PRO A 5 33.22 6.16 15.36
N LEU A 6 32.44 5.08 15.49
CA LEU A 6 32.89 3.83 16.09
C LEU A 6 34.22 3.43 15.44
N LYS A 7 35.20 3.02 16.24
CA LYS A 7 36.57 2.71 15.76
C LYS A 7 36.57 1.68 14.63
N GLU A 8 35.64 0.74 14.69
CA GLU A 8 35.42 -0.32 13.70
C GLU A 8 34.94 0.22 12.34
N PHE A 9 34.55 1.50 12.26
CA PHE A 9 34.11 2.20 11.06
C PHE A 9 34.99 3.42 10.73
N GLU A 10 36.20 3.52 11.29
CA GLU A 10 37.09 4.68 11.06
C GLU A 10 37.49 4.86 9.59
N ASP A 11 37.60 3.75 8.86
CA ASP A 11 37.89 3.73 7.42
C ASP A 11 36.62 3.69 6.54
N ALA A 12 35.42 3.75 7.13
CA ALA A 12 34.18 3.72 6.36
C ALA A 12 33.99 5.04 5.59
N TYR A 13 33.65 4.92 4.31
CA TYR A 13 33.34 6.06 3.46
C TYR A 13 32.02 5.83 2.71
N PHE A 14 31.35 6.92 2.41
CA PHE A 14 30.11 6.90 1.64
C PHE A 14 30.43 6.56 0.18
N VAL A 15 29.93 5.41 -0.30
CA VAL A 15 30.14 4.97 -1.68
C VAL A 15 29.11 5.59 -2.62
N THR A 16 27.83 5.49 -2.28
CA THR A 16 26.73 6.05 -3.07
C THR A 16 25.43 6.07 -2.26
N SER A 17 24.50 6.96 -2.62
CA SER A 17 23.08 6.86 -2.28
C SER A 17 22.30 6.66 -3.57
N GLY A 18 21.09 6.11 -3.48
CA GLY A 18 20.19 5.97 -4.64
C GLY A 18 20.18 7.26 -5.48
N PRO A 19 20.68 7.23 -6.73
CA PRO A 19 20.89 8.45 -7.53
C PRO A 19 19.58 9.08 -7.99
N THR A 20 18.48 8.35 -7.82
CA THR A 20 17.15 8.72 -8.29
C THR A 20 16.13 8.50 -7.19
N ALA A 21 15.22 9.46 -7.03
CA ALA A 21 14.03 9.27 -6.21
C ALA A 21 13.07 8.29 -6.92
N GLY A 22 12.72 7.19 -6.24
CA GLY A 22 11.69 6.27 -6.73
C GLY A 22 10.28 6.85 -6.51
N ALA A 23 9.36 6.63 -7.45
CA ALA A 23 7.96 6.98 -7.27
C ALA A 23 7.32 6.09 -6.20
N ARG A 24 6.94 6.68 -5.05
CA ARG A 24 6.29 5.94 -3.94
C ARG A 24 4.78 5.81 -4.08
N GLU A 25 4.16 6.68 -4.89
CA GLU A 25 2.73 6.65 -5.19
C GLU A 25 2.48 6.71 -6.70
N SER A 26 1.35 6.14 -7.13
CA SER A 26 0.89 6.18 -8.51
C SER A 26 -0.63 6.38 -8.54
N ARG A 27 -1.26 6.14 -9.70
CA ARG A 27 -2.72 6.26 -9.86
C ARG A 27 -3.44 5.22 -9.00
N ARG A 28 -4.59 5.63 -8.46
CA ARG A 28 -5.51 4.78 -7.70
C ARG A 28 -6.88 4.82 -8.36
N ILE A 29 -7.61 3.72 -8.25
CA ILE A 29 -9.03 3.73 -8.60
C ILE A 29 -9.81 4.56 -7.58
N VAL A 30 -10.97 5.05 -8.00
CA VAL A 30 -12.02 5.45 -7.06
C VAL A 30 -12.96 4.27 -6.95
N GLY A 31 -12.94 3.63 -5.78
CA GLY A 31 -13.79 2.50 -5.49
C GLY A 31 -15.05 2.88 -4.74
N ASP A 32 -15.91 1.90 -4.48
CA ASP A 32 -17.16 2.10 -3.74
C ASP A 32 -16.92 2.72 -2.36
N TYR A 33 -15.77 2.41 -1.76
CA TYR A 33 -15.24 3.11 -0.60
C TYR A 33 -13.82 3.63 -0.83
N VAL A 34 -13.46 4.75 -0.20
CA VAL A 34 -12.11 5.29 -0.19
C VAL A 34 -11.58 5.18 1.23
N LEU A 35 -10.59 4.31 1.46
CA LEU A 35 -9.94 4.20 2.77
C LEU A 35 -9.23 5.52 3.12
N THR A 36 -9.57 6.09 4.27
CA THR A 36 -9.04 7.38 4.72
C THR A 36 -7.91 7.21 5.72
N GLY A 37 -7.07 8.23 5.86
CA GLY A 37 -6.07 8.26 6.93
C GLY A 37 -6.70 8.28 8.33
N ASP A 38 -7.94 8.76 8.46
CA ASP A 38 -8.67 8.75 9.72
C ASP A 38 -9.16 7.35 10.06
N ASP A 39 -9.62 6.56 9.08
CA ASP A 39 -9.96 5.15 9.28
C ASP A 39 -8.77 4.38 9.86
N VAL A 40 -7.57 4.66 9.34
CA VAL A 40 -6.31 4.09 9.81
C VAL A 40 -5.95 4.59 11.21
N ARG A 41 -6.06 5.90 11.44
CA ARG A 41 -5.72 6.52 12.73
C ARG A 41 -6.61 6.00 13.86
N GLU A 42 -7.89 5.85 13.59
CA GLU A 42 -8.90 5.42 14.58
C GLU A 42 -9.05 3.90 14.68
N GLY A 43 -8.40 3.12 13.80
CA GLY A 43 -8.53 1.66 13.81
C GLY A 43 -9.93 1.20 13.42
N TRP A 44 -10.54 1.89 12.46
CA TRP A 44 -11.96 1.69 12.19
C TRP A 44 -12.23 0.24 11.73
N ARG A 45 -13.23 -0.37 12.36
CA ARG A 45 -13.67 -1.74 12.11
C ARG A 45 -14.76 -1.76 11.04
N GLN A 46 -14.67 -2.69 10.10
CA GLN A 46 -15.58 -2.79 8.96
C GLN A 46 -16.32 -4.13 8.97
N GLY A 47 -17.53 -4.16 8.38
CA GLY A 47 -18.32 -5.39 8.28
C GLY A 47 -17.90 -6.30 7.11
N ASP A 48 -17.20 -5.74 6.14
CA ASP A 48 -16.81 -6.38 4.87
C ASP A 48 -15.29 -6.42 4.71
N VAL A 49 -14.56 -6.83 5.76
CA VAL A 49 -13.10 -6.83 5.79
C VAL A 49 -12.52 -7.80 4.76
N ALA A 50 -11.66 -7.30 3.87
CA ALA A 50 -10.87 -8.12 2.97
C ALA A 50 -9.42 -8.29 3.47
N VAL A 51 -8.86 -7.27 4.13
CA VAL A 51 -7.47 -7.27 4.62
C VAL A 51 -7.38 -6.57 5.97
N LEU A 52 -6.51 -7.09 6.84
CA LEU A 52 -6.15 -6.43 8.11
C LEU A 52 -4.89 -5.60 7.93
N GLY A 53 -4.99 -4.30 8.22
CA GLY A 53 -3.86 -3.38 8.26
C GLY A 53 -3.29 -3.28 9.67
N ALA A 54 -1.97 -3.37 9.80
CA ALA A 54 -1.26 -3.25 11.08
C ALA A 54 -0.06 -2.28 11.03
N TRP A 55 0.16 -1.64 9.88
CA TRP A 55 1.25 -0.67 9.71
C TRP A 55 0.81 0.75 10.13
N ARG A 56 1.75 1.53 10.63
CA ARG A 56 1.50 2.89 11.11
C ARG A 56 1.44 3.90 9.98
N LEU A 57 0.72 4.99 10.19
CA LEU A 57 0.83 6.17 9.31
C LEU A 57 2.30 6.60 9.27
N ASP A 58 2.89 6.71 8.08
CA ASP A 58 4.26 7.18 7.87
C ASP A 58 4.21 8.46 7.03
N ARG A 59 4.20 9.61 7.70
CA ARG A 59 4.10 10.91 7.05
C ARG A 59 5.49 11.52 6.87
N HIS A 60 5.75 11.99 5.66
CA HIS A 60 7.01 12.63 5.26
C HIS A 60 6.77 14.14 5.10
N PRO A 61 7.15 14.99 6.07
CA PRO A 61 6.95 16.42 5.94
C PRO A 61 7.87 16.99 4.85
N ALA A 62 7.30 17.75 3.91
CA ALA A 62 8.06 18.37 2.82
C ALA A 62 9.18 19.32 3.30
N THR A 63 9.08 19.82 4.54
CA THR A 63 10.02 20.77 5.15
C THR A 63 11.15 20.11 5.95
N GLN A 64 11.12 18.78 6.14
CA GLN A 64 12.10 18.07 6.97
C GLN A 64 12.57 16.79 6.26
N ALA A 65 13.58 16.93 5.40
CA ALA A 65 14.17 15.79 4.71
C ALA A 65 14.78 14.79 5.70
N GLY A 66 14.52 13.49 5.50
CA GLY A 66 14.99 12.41 6.37
C GLY A 66 14.21 12.26 7.68
N TYR A 67 13.19 13.08 7.91
CA TYR A 67 12.31 12.95 9.07
C TYR A 67 10.99 12.26 8.70
N HIS A 68 10.56 11.34 9.57
CA HIS A 68 9.31 10.63 9.46
C HIS A 68 8.46 10.92 10.70
N GLU A 69 7.21 11.34 10.49
CA GLU A 69 6.21 11.42 11.53
C GLU A 69 5.39 10.13 11.53
N ILE A 70 5.67 9.25 12.50
CA ILE A 70 5.05 7.91 12.60
C ILE A 70 4.22 7.82 13.89
N PRO A 71 3.00 8.40 13.93
CA PRO A 71 2.14 8.28 15.10
C PRO A 71 1.78 6.81 15.34
N TRP A 72 1.46 6.49 16.60
CA TRP A 72 0.85 5.20 16.90
C TRP A 72 -0.52 5.10 16.21
N THR A 73 -0.79 3.95 15.60
CA THR A 73 -2.10 3.63 15.06
C THR A 73 -2.47 2.20 15.47
N PRO A 74 -3.73 1.96 15.84
CA PRO A 74 -4.23 0.61 16.07
C PRO A 74 -4.29 -0.19 14.75
N PRO A 75 -4.50 -1.51 14.81
CA PRO A 75 -4.92 -2.28 13.65
C PRO A 75 -6.24 -1.75 13.08
N TYR A 76 -6.38 -1.78 11.75
CA TYR A 76 -7.54 -1.28 11.04
C TYR A 76 -7.99 -2.27 9.96
N ASP A 77 -9.23 -2.14 9.53
CA ASP A 77 -9.80 -3.00 8.50
C ASP A 77 -9.73 -2.31 7.13
N ILE A 78 -9.31 -3.05 6.11
CA ILE A 78 -9.38 -2.64 4.70
C ILE A 78 -10.58 -3.39 4.08
N PRO A 79 -11.68 -2.69 3.79
CA PRO A 79 -12.91 -3.36 3.36
C PRO A 79 -12.87 -3.70 1.86
N TYR A 80 -13.57 -4.76 1.46
CA TYR A 80 -13.65 -5.29 0.11
C TYR A 80 -14.04 -4.23 -0.93
N ARG A 81 -14.96 -3.32 -0.57
CA ARG A 81 -15.38 -2.16 -1.36
C ARG A 81 -14.27 -1.17 -1.75
N THR A 82 -13.08 -1.26 -1.17
CA THR A 82 -11.91 -0.49 -1.65
C THR A 82 -11.28 -1.08 -2.91
N LEU A 83 -11.60 -2.33 -3.23
CA LEU A 83 -11.07 -3.07 -4.38
C LEU A 83 -11.97 -2.99 -5.62
N LEU A 84 -13.20 -2.48 -5.47
CA LEU A 84 -14.23 -2.41 -6.51
C LEU A 84 -14.23 -1.05 -7.21
N PRO A 85 -13.82 -0.94 -8.49
CA PRO A 85 -13.90 0.31 -9.24
C PRO A 85 -15.35 0.73 -9.50
N ARG A 86 -15.68 2.02 -9.29
CA ARG A 86 -17.05 2.53 -9.50
C ARG A 86 -17.56 2.49 -10.94
N THR A 87 -16.65 2.44 -11.92
CA THR A 87 -16.98 2.64 -13.34
C THR A 87 -16.73 1.42 -14.21
N ILE A 88 -16.22 0.32 -13.64
CA ILE A 88 -15.88 -0.90 -14.37
C ILE A 88 -16.42 -2.09 -13.60
N GLU A 89 -17.35 -2.80 -14.20
CA GLU A 89 -17.91 -4.03 -13.64
C GLU A 89 -16.98 -5.23 -13.91
N ASN A 90 -17.13 -6.30 -13.13
CA ASN A 90 -16.34 -7.53 -13.24
C ASN A 90 -14.81 -7.33 -13.15
N LEU A 91 -14.38 -6.25 -12.46
CA LEU A 91 -12.96 -5.95 -12.22
C LEU A 91 -12.72 -5.76 -10.73
N LEU A 92 -11.71 -6.46 -10.21
CA LEU A 92 -11.15 -6.24 -8.89
C LEU A 92 -9.73 -5.69 -9.02
N VAL A 93 -9.40 -4.71 -8.20
CA VAL A 93 -8.07 -4.09 -8.18
C VAL A 93 -7.44 -4.28 -6.81
N ALA A 94 -6.32 -5.00 -6.77
CA ALA A 94 -5.56 -5.25 -5.55
C ALA A 94 -4.17 -4.59 -5.61
N GLY A 95 -3.64 -4.21 -4.45
CA GLY A 95 -2.32 -3.59 -4.30
C GLY A 95 -2.36 -2.07 -4.15
N ARG A 96 -1.26 -1.38 -4.50
CA ARG A 96 -1.10 0.08 -4.29
C ARG A 96 -2.10 0.96 -5.05
N CYS A 97 -2.78 0.40 -6.05
CA CYS A 97 -3.78 1.09 -6.87
C CYS A 97 -5.21 0.99 -6.34
N HIS A 98 -5.47 0.30 -5.22
CA HIS A 98 -6.80 0.26 -4.59
C HIS A 98 -7.26 1.65 -4.10
N SER A 99 -8.55 1.76 -3.79
CA SER A 99 -9.21 3.01 -3.45
C SER A 99 -8.86 3.48 -2.03
N ALA A 100 -7.96 4.45 -1.94
CA ALA A 100 -7.50 5.01 -0.68
C ALA A 100 -6.95 6.45 -0.86
N THR A 101 -6.99 7.22 0.23
CA THR A 101 -6.33 8.52 0.31
C THR A 101 -4.81 8.36 0.36
N SER A 102 -4.05 9.39 -0.06
CA SER A 102 -2.58 9.34 0.01
C SER A 102 -2.08 9.06 1.43
N LEU A 103 -2.72 9.63 2.46
CA LEU A 103 -2.33 9.40 3.85
C LEU A 103 -2.53 7.93 4.28
N ALA A 104 -3.63 7.28 3.87
CA ALA A 104 -3.84 5.86 4.16
C ALA A 104 -2.80 4.95 3.47
N VAL A 105 -2.41 5.29 2.24
CA VAL A 105 -1.41 4.52 1.47
C VAL A 105 0.02 4.85 1.87
N ALA A 106 0.26 6.01 2.48
CA ALA A 106 1.56 6.40 3.03
C ALA A 106 2.02 5.45 4.16
N THR A 107 1.13 4.60 4.69
CA THR A 107 1.52 3.43 5.46
C THR A 107 2.37 2.51 4.57
N ASP A 108 3.70 2.58 4.69
CA ASP A 108 4.69 1.92 3.83
C ASP A 108 4.69 0.38 3.88
N GLY A 109 3.53 -0.29 4.04
CA GLY A 109 3.40 -1.74 4.12
C GLY A 109 2.01 -2.30 3.82
N ALA A 110 0.92 -1.56 4.08
CA ALA A 110 -0.43 -2.13 4.09
C ALA A 110 -0.99 -2.59 2.73
N PRO A 111 -0.69 -1.94 1.59
CA PRO A 111 -1.16 -2.44 0.29
C PRO A 111 -0.31 -3.60 -0.25
N ARG A 112 0.86 -3.90 0.35
CA ARG A 112 1.72 -5.02 -0.07
C ARG A 112 1.30 -6.35 0.56
N SER A 113 0.45 -6.30 1.58
CA SER A 113 -0.01 -7.46 2.34
C SER A 113 -1.37 -7.99 1.89
N VAL A 114 -1.94 -7.48 0.81
CA VAL A 114 -3.07 -8.17 0.17
C VAL A 114 -2.51 -9.48 -0.38
N ASP A 115 -2.80 -10.59 0.29
CA ASP A 115 -2.57 -11.90 -0.28
C ASP A 115 -3.61 -12.10 -1.39
N VAL A 116 -3.24 -11.65 -2.59
CA VAL A 116 -4.07 -11.72 -3.79
C VAL A 116 -4.52 -13.15 -4.03
N LYS A 117 -3.66 -14.15 -3.79
CA LYS A 117 -4.01 -15.53 -3.99
C LYS A 117 -5.04 -16.01 -2.97
N SER A 118 -4.85 -15.71 -1.68
CA SER A 118 -5.83 -16.07 -0.66
C SER A 118 -7.19 -15.41 -0.91
N LEU A 119 -7.20 -14.14 -1.32
CA LEU A 119 -8.43 -13.45 -1.71
C LEU A 119 -9.10 -14.12 -2.92
N GLN A 120 -8.33 -14.47 -3.95
CA GLN A 120 -8.85 -15.20 -5.11
C GLN A 120 -9.44 -16.57 -4.71
N ASP A 121 -8.72 -17.34 -3.90
CA ASP A 121 -9.16 -18.65 -3.41
C ASP A 121 -10.48 -18.52 -2.61
N GLN A 122 -10.61 -17.49 -1.75
CA GLN A 122 -11.83 -17.23 -0.99
C GLN A 122 -13.01 -16.86 -1.91
N LEU A 123 -12.78 -15.98 -2.89
CA LEU A 123 -13.81 -15.58 -3.84
C LEU A 123 -14.30 -16.78 -4.67
N VAL A 124 -13.37 -17.60 -5.18
CA VAL A 124 -13.71 -18.83 -5.91
C VAL A 124 -14.48 -19.81 -5.01
N GLY A 125 -14.03 -19.98 -3.75
CA GLY A 125 -14.74 -20.80 -2.76
C GLY A 125 -16.15 -20.31 -2.44
N GLN A 126 -16.43 -19.02 -2.65
CA GLN A 126 -17.77 -18.42 -2.51
C GLN A 126 -18.58 -18.42 -3.82
N GLY A 127 -18.05 -19.01 -4.89
CA GLY A 127 -18.72 -19.15 -6.19
C GLY A 127 -18.40 -18.07 -7.22
N ALA A 128 -17.40 -17.22 -6.97
CA ALA A 128 -16.92 -16.30 -8.00
C ALA A 128 -16.21 -17.07 -9.12
N ILE A 129 -16.51 -16.72 -10.36
CA ILE A 129 -15.79 -17.22 -11.53
C ILE A 129 -14.70 -16.19 -11.85
N LEU A 130 -13.45 -16.55 -11.56
CA LEU A 130 -12.28 -15.73 -11.86
C LEU A 130 -11.60 -16.26 -13.12
N GLU A 131 -12.27 -16.12 -14.26
CA GLU A 131 -11.71 -16.45 -15.57
C GLU A 131 -11.21 -15.17 -16.23
N ALA A 132 -9.93 -15.16 -16.65
CA ALA A 132 -9.46 -14.15 -17.56
C ALA A 132 -9.99 -14.51 -18.96
N PRO A 133 -10.66 -13.59 -19.68
CA PRO A 133 -10.97 -13.82 -21.09
C PRO A 133 -9.66 -14.04 -21.86
N GLU A 134 -9.69 -14.88 -22.90
CA GLU A 134 -8.57 -14.95 -23.83
C GLU A 134 -8.26 -13.54 -24.33
N SER A 135 -7.00 -13.14 -24.21
CA SER A 135 -6.56 -11.80 -24.55
C SER A 135 -5.25 -11.88 -25.31
N ASP A 136 -5.24 -11.25 -26.49
CA ASP A 136 -4.01 -11.02 -27.25
C ASP A 136 -3.14 -9.91 -26.62
N VAL A 137 -3.59 -9.31 -25.52
CA VAL A 137 -2.85 -8.28 -24.79
C VAL A 137 -1.73 -8.92 -23.97
N VAL A 138 -0.51 -8.81 -24.49
CA VAL A 138 0.70 -9.13 -23.72
C VAL A 138 0.91 -8.04 -22.67
N VAL A 139 0.56 -8.34 -21.42
CA VAL A 139 0.93 -7.49 -20.27
C VAL A 139 2.43 -7.65 -20.06
N GLY A 140 3.20 -6.72 -20.64
CA GLY A 140 4.65 -6.68 -20.45
C GLY A 140 5.01 -6.48 -18.97
N ASN A 141 6.22 -6.92 -18.60
CA ASN A 141 6.81 -6.54 -17.32
C ASN A 141 7.00 -5.02 -17.30
N LEU A 142 6.06 -4.29 -16.70
CA LEU A 142 6.19 -2.86 -16.42
C LEU A 142 7.31 -2.68 -15.40
N LYS A 143 8.54 -2.60 -15.91
CA LYS A 143 9.68 -2.09 -15.16
C LYS A 143 9.48 -0.58 -15.05
N TRP A 144 9.03 -0.14 -13.88
CA TRP A 144 9.13 1.26 -13.46
C TRP A 144 10.53 1.51 -12.92
#